data_AF-A0A1C0YKV6-F1
#
_entry.id   AF-A0A1C0YKV6-F1
#
_cell.length_a   1.000
_cell.length_b   1.000
_cell.length_c   1.000
_cell.angle_alpha   90.00
_cell.angle_beta   90.00
_cell.angle_gamma   90.00
#
_symmetry.space_group_name_H-M   'P 1'
#
loop_
_entity.id
_entity.type
_entity.pdbx_description
1 polymer ?
#
loop_
_entity_poly.entity_id
_entity_poly.type
_entity_poly.pdbx_seq_one_letter_code
_entity_poly.pdbx_strand_id
1 'polypeptide(L)'
;MKLQVINSPFNEEQVKLLNELLPKLTSAQKVWLNGYLAATSVSDVIVEEVIEAGSTPTVGAPAAPPQTRTVTVLFASQTGNAQKLAQNIGAELQTQGLEVEVASMAKFKPNNLKKVEDVLIVASTNGEGEPPDNALGFHEFLYSKRAPKLDHVRFAVLALGDTSYEFYCKTGHDFNNRFLELGAQALLPIVECDVDYEEPAAKWFTDVKQVLATATETTAASSQETSSPATAVEYTRNKPFAAEIVEKINLNMTGSNKHTTHLEISLENSGITYEPGDSLGIVPKNNEQLVDALIATLKFDASKTVPTGDTTQTLRDALINHYEITVLSKPLLQKIAEFTTHSDFQNIVTQTSVKDFVYGRDLLDIAESYGPFSWTEEQFVSLLRKIPGRLYSISSAQSAVDEEVHVTIGRVGYEAYGRERFGVASTQVADQLEIGDTVNVYVHKNPNFKLPAEDKPVIMIGPGTGIAPFRSFLQEREETGATGESWLFFGEQHFVTDFLYQTELQAWLANGTLTNLHVAFSRDTDQKVYVQHRMQEQAEELYKWLQNGAYIYVCGDEKHMAKDVEQTLIDIVATQGNLSQEQASAYIKQLQQDERYLRDVY
;
A
#
# COMPACT_ATOMS: atom_id res chain seq x y z
N MET A 1 -43.15 26.25 30.09
CA MET A 1 -43.16 27.65 30.58
C MET A 1 -42.31 28.45 29.61
N LYS A 2 -42.82 29.54 29.02
CA LYS A 2 -42.07 30.31 28.01
C LYS A 2 -41.15 31.29 28.76
N LEU A 3 -39.85 31.23 28.51
CA LEU A 3 -38.88 32.16 29.07
C LEU A 3 -39.17 33.55 28.49
N GLN A 4 -39.06 34.57 29.32
CA GLN A 4 -39.13 35.98 28.96
C GLN A 4 -37.89 36.66 29.54
N VAL A 5 -37.44 37.74 28.91
CA VAL A 5 -36.28 38.51 29.41
C VAL A 5 -36.53 39.00 30.84
N ILE A 6 -37.78 39.30 31.19
CA ILE A 6 -38.16 39.77 32.53
C ILE A 6 -38.21 38.67 33.61
N ASN A 7 -38.17 37.38 33.24
CA ASN A 7 -38.30 36.26 34.18
C ASN A 7 -37.12 35.27 34.12
N SER A 8 -36.02 35.65 33.48
CA SER A 8 -34.82 34.84 33.33
C SER A 8 -33.57 35.73 33.23
N PRO A 9 -32.37 35.21 33.56
CA PRO A 9 -31.12 35.99 33.49
C PRO A 9 -30.56 36.16 32.07
N PHE A 10 -31.33 35.77 31.04
CA PHE A 10 -30.89 35.72 29.64
C PHE A 10 -31.32 36.97 28.87
N ASN A 11 -30.48 37.42 27.95
CA ASN A 11 -30.81 38.53 27.06
C ASN A 11 -31.86 38.13 26.00
N GLU A 12 -32.37 39.09 25.23
CA GLU A 12 -33.48 38.88 24.29
C GLU A 12 -33.18 37.81 23.21
N GLU A 13 -31.95 37.79 22.71
CA GLU A 13 -31.50 36.81 21.73
C GLU A 13 -31.38 35.40 22.33
N GLN A 14 -30.82 35.28 23.53
CA GLN A 14 -30.69 34.03 24.27
C GLN A 14 -32.06 33.44 24.66
N VAL A 15 -33.00 34.28 25.12
CA VAL A 15 -34.38 33.86 25.43
C VAL A 15 -35.09 33.33 24.19
N LYS A 16 -34.87 33.93 23.02
CA LYS A 16 -35.42 33.46 21.75
C LYS A 16 -34.90 32.06 21.40
N LEU A 17 -33.58 31.86 21.47
CA LEU A 17 -32.94 30.57 21.18
C LEU A 17 -33.36 29.48 22.16
N LEU A 18 -33.38 29.78 23.47
CA LEU A 18 -33.77 28.82 24.51
C LEU A 18 -35.24 28.40 24.38
N ASN A 19 -36.14 29.34 24.07
CA ASN A 19 -37.55 29.02 23.83
C ASN A 19 -37.77 28.19 22.57
N GLU A 20 -36.89 28.27 21.58
CA GLU A 20 -36.96 27.44 20.38
C GLU A 20 -36.38 26.04 20.61
N LEU A 21 -35.29 25.93 21.37
CA LEU A 21 -34.55 24.69 21.57
C LEU A 21 -35.20 23.80 22.63
N LEU A 22 -35.51 24.32 23.82
CA LEU A 22 -35.97 23.53 24.97
C LEU A 22 -37.22 22.66 24.71
N PRO A 23 -38.21 23.08 23.88
CA PRO A 23 -39.33 22.22 23.51
C PRO A 23 -38.97 21.07 22.57
N LYS A 24 -37.91 21.23 21.76
CA LYS A 24 -37.46 20.22 20.78
C LYS A 24 -36.58 19.12 21.41
N LEU A 25 -36.17 19.30 22.68
CA LEU A 25 -35.33 18.33 23.39
C LEU A 25 -36.15 17.25 24.11
N THR A 26 -35.68 16.01 23.99
CA THR A 26 -36.15 14.85 24.75
C THR A 26 -35.71 14.93 26.23
N SER A 27 -36.34 14.13 27.10
CA SER A 27 -35.97 14.09 28.53
C SER A 27 -34.52 13.65 28.76
N ALA A 28 -34.02 12.68 27.98
CA ALA A 28 -32.62 12.24 28.07
C ALA A 28 -31.64 13.37 27.68
N GLN A 29 -31.94 14.10 26.60
CA GLN A 29 -31.13 15.24 26.17
C GLN A 29 -31.13 16.38 27.19
N LYS A 30 -32.26 16.63 27.87
CA LYS A 30 -32.35 17.63 28.96
C LYS A 30 -31.49 17.24 30.16
N VAL A 31 -31.49 15.97 30.55
CA VAL A 31 -30.66 15.45 31.65
C VAL A 31 -29.17 15.54 31.30
N TRP A 32 -28.80 15.15 30.08
CA TRP A 32 -27.42 15.25 29.60
C TRP A 32 -26.94 16.71 29.54
N LEU A 33 -27.74 17.62 28.98
CA LEU A 33 -27.40 19.04 28.90
C LEU A 33 -27.25 19.69 30.28
N ASN A 34 -28.09 19.29 31.25
CA ASN A 34 -27.96 19.74 32.63
C ASN A 34 -26.64 19.28 33.26
N GLY A 35 -26.25 18.02 33.04
CA GLY A 35 -24.94 17.50 33.48
C GLY A 35 -23.76 18.23 32.84
N TYR A 36 -23.83 18.49 31.53
CA TYR A 36 -22.82 19.24 30.80
C TYR A 36 -22.64 20.67 31.34
N LEU A 37 -23.76 21.40 31.52
CA LEU A 37 -23.74 22.76 32.04
C LEU A 37 -23.26 22.82 33.50
N ALA A 38 -23.65 21.84 34.33
CA ALA A 38 -23.21 21.72 35.71
C ALA A 38 -21.70 21.40 35.81
N ALA A 39 -21.16 20.58 34.90
CA ALA A 39 -19.72 20.28 34.87
C ALA A 39 -18.89 21.50 34.49
N THR A 40 -19.37 22.33 33.56
CA THR A 40 -18.69 23.56 33.16
C THR A 40 -18.73 24.69 34.19
N SER A 41 -19.70 24.70 35.12
CA SER A 41 -19.83 25.75 36.14
C SER A 41 -19.08 25.47 37.45
N VAL A 42 -18.40 24.33 37.59
CA VAL A 42 -17.51 24.05 38.74
C VAL A 42 -16.17 24.79 38.63
N SER A 43 -15.86 25.41 37.48
CA SER A 43 -14.58 26.11 37.27
C SER A 43 -14.54 27.55 37.81
N ASP A 44 -15.65 28.15 38.24
CA ASP A 44 -15.67 29.54 38.71
C ASP A 44 -16.76 29.79 39.77
N VAL A 45 -16.47 29.53 41.07
CA VAL A 45 -17.13 30.27 42.17
C VAL A 45 -16.20 30.42 43.38
N ILE A 46 -15.94 31.68 43.72
CA ILE A 46 -15.34 32.22 44.93
C ILE A 46 -16.46 32.35 45.97
N VAL A 47 -16.27 31.88 47.21
CA VAL A 47 -17.16 32.24 48.35
C VAL A 47 -16.33 32.48 49.61
N GLU A 48 -16.40 33.72 50.12
CA GLU A 48 -16.07 34.10 51.51
C GLU A 48 -17.28 33.80 52.41
N GLU A 49 -17.08 33.11 53.55
CA GLU A 49 -17.38 33.62 54.91
C GLU A 49 -16.86 32.66 56.03
N VAL A 50 -15.89 33.19 56.81
CA VAL A 50 -15.53 33.11 58.27
C VAL A 50 -16.25 32.07 59.18
N ILE A 51 -15.72 31.38 60.22
CA ILE A 51 -14.62 31.47 61.23
C ILE A 51 -14.31 29.99 61.65
N GLU A 52 -13.08 29.51 61.89
CA GLU A 52 -12.45 29.38 63.24
C GLU A 52 -11.05 28.74 63.14
N ALA A 53 -10.19 29.07 64.10
CA ALA A 53 -8.73 29.04 64.02
C ALA A 53 -8.07 27.65 64.05
N GLY A 54 -7.05 27.44 63.21
CA GLY A 54 -6.09 26.35 63.38
C GLY A 54 -5.14 26.09 62.21
N SER A 55 -3.95 26.70 62.25
CA SER A 55 -2.69 26.30 61.59
C SER A 55 -2.65 26.14 60.06
N THR A 56 -2.00 27.09 59.38
CA THR A 56 -1.55 26.98 57.97
C THR A 56 -0.07 26.61 57.86
N PRO A 57 0.28 25.56 57.09
CA PRO A 57 1.53 25.49 56.34
C PRO A 57 1.37 26.15 54.96
N THR A 58 2.48 26.67 54.45
CA THR A 58 2.65 27.32 53.13
C THR A 58 2.17 26.47 51.95
N VAL A 59 1.27 27.01 51.12
CA VAL A 59 0.85 26.43 49.83
C VAL A 59 1.72 26.98 48.71
N GLY A 60 2.40 26.09 47.99
CA GLY A 60 3.12 26.40 46.75
C GLY A 60 2.16 26.73 45.60
N ALA A 61 2.65 27.51 44.63
CA ALA A 61 1.90 27.94 43.45
C ALA A 61 1.27 26.73 42.70
N PRO A 62 0.04 26.87 42.16
CA PRO A 62 -0.57 25.80 41.38
C PRO A 62 0.23 25.54 40.10
N ALA A 63 0.58 24.27 39.89
CA ALA A 63 1.21 23.79 38.67
C ALA A 63 0.27 24.01 37.47
N ALA A 64 0.84 24.46 36.35
CA ALA A 64 0.14 24.59 35.08
C ALA A 64 -0.48 23.24 34.65
N PRO A 65 -1.62 23.24 33.93
CA PRO A 65 -2.21 22.01 33.40
C PRO A 65 -1.19 21.30 32.49
N PRO A 66 -1.13 19.95 32.50
CA PRO A 66 -0.19 19.19 31.68
C PRO A 66 -0.45 19.49 30.21
N GLN A 67 0.57 19.99 29.50
CA GLN A 67 0.51 20.18 28.05
C GLN A 67 0.55 18.79 27.39
N THR A 68 -0.58 18.34 26.86
CA THR A 68 -0.64 17.14 26.03
C THR A 68 0.04 17.44 24.70
N ARG A 69 1.15 16.75 24.41
CA ARG A 69 1.85 16.93 23.14
C ARG A 69 1.00 16.42 21.98
N THR A 70 0.99 17.14 20.86
CA THR A 70 0.27 16.72 19.66
C THR A 70 1.08 15.71 18.86
N VAL A 71 0.40 14.67 18.35
CA VAL A 71 1.03 13.61 17.53
C VAL A 71 0.60 13.79 16.07
N THR A 72 1.57 13.92 15.18
CA THR A 72 1.33 13.95 13.73
C THR A 72 1.81 12.64 13.11
N VAL A 73 0.91 11.89 12.47
CA VAL A 73 1.22 10.67 11.72
C VAL A 73 1.29 11.00 10.23
N LEU A 74 2.49 10.92 9.65
CA LEU A 74 2.73 11.14 8.23
C LEU A 74 2.94 9.80 7.53
N PHE A 75 2.27 9.61 6.39
CA PHE A 75 2.47 8.40 5.58
C PHE A 75 2.96 8.69 4.17
N ALA A 76 3.85 7.79 3.71
CA ALA A 76 4.29 7.66 2.33
C ALA A 76 3.86 6.29 1.83
N SER A 77 2.96 6.23 0.85
CA SER A 77 2.35 4.98 0.41
C SER A 77 1.98 4.98 -1.08
N GLN A 78 2.43 3.96 -1.83
CA GLN A 78 1.99 3.76 -3.20
C GLN A 78 0.67 2.99 -3.24
N THR A 79 0.67 1.77 -2.72
CA THR A 79 -0.46 0.83 -2.82
C THR A 79 -1.39 0.88 -1.60
N GLY A 80 -1.14 1.74 -0.61
CA GLY A 80 -2.04 1.95 0.53
C GLY A 80 -1.68 1.21 1.83
N ASN A 81 -0.67 0.32 1.85
CA ASN A 81 -0.26 -0.38 3.10
C ASN A 81 0.14 0.58 4.22
N ALA A 82 1.07 1.51 3.92
CA ALA A 82 1.51 2.51 4.89
C ALA A 82 0.39 3.49 5.28
N GLN A 83 -0.53 3.79 4.36
CA GLN A 83 -1.71 4.60 4.65
C GLN A 83 -2.66 3.91 5.63
N LYS A 84 -3.01 2.64 5.41
CA LYS A 84 -3.88 1.86 6.31
C LYS A 84 -3.26 1.76 7.71
N LEU A 85 -1.96 1.48 7.79
CA LEU A 85 -1.23 1.46 9.06
C LEU A 85 -1.28 2.81 9.78
N ALA A 86 -0.98 3.91 9.08
CA ALA A 86 -1.00 5.25 9.67
C ALA A 86 -2.39 5.66 10.17
N GLN A 87 -3.44 5.32 9.42
CA GLN A 87 -4.83 5.55 9.82
C GLN A 87 -5.20 4.74 11.07
N ASN A 88 -4.83 3.45 11.13
CA ASN A 88 -5.07 2.61 12.30
C ASN A 88 -4.31 3.11 13.54
N ILE A 89 -3.03 3.47 13.37
CA ILE A 89 -2.21 4.10 14.41
C ILE A 89 -2.88 5.37 14.94
N GLY A 90 -3.33 6.24 14.03
CA GLY A 90 -3.99 7.48 14.40
C GLY A 90 -5.29 7.26 15.16
N ALA A 91 -6.15 6.35 14.68
CA ALA A 91 -7.40 6.01 15.35
C ALA A 91 -7.16 5.45 16.75
N GLU A 92 -6.20 4.53 16.92
CA GLU A 92 -5.91 3.95 18.23
C GLU A 92 -5.28 4.98 19.20
N LEU A 93 -4.41 5.87 18.74
CA LEU A 93 -3.89 6.96 19.56
C LEU A 93 -4.99 7.96 19.99
N GLN A 94 -5.96 8.24 19.10
CA GLN A 94 -7.13 9.07 19.46
C GLN A 94 -7.99 8.41 20.54
N THR A 95 -8.17 7.08 20.50
CA THR A 95 -8.91 6.36 21.56
C THR A 95 -8.22 6.45 22.93
N GLN A 96 -6.92 6.73 22.97
CA GLN A 96 -6.14 6.96 24.19
C GLN A 96 -6.18 8.43 24.67
N GLY A 97 -6.95 9.28 24.00
CA GLY A 97 -7.13 10.69 24.38
C GLY A 97 -6.01 11.61 23.92
N LEU A 98 -5.12 11.17 23.03
CA LEU A 98 -4.11 12.02 22.41
C LEU A 98 -4.72 12.84 21.27
N GLU A 99 -4.23 14.06 21.09
CA GLU A 99 -4.56 14.88 19.91
C GLU A 99 -3.70 14.41 18.73
N VAL A 100 -4.34 13.79 17.73
CA VAL A 100 -3.65 13.15 16.61
C VAL A 100 -4.15 13.68 15.27
N GLU A 101 -3.20 14.11 14.43
CA GLU A 101 -3.42 14.43 13.02
C GLU A 101 -2.79 13.33 12.15
N VAL A 102 -3.55 12.75 11.23
CA VAL A 102 -3.03 11.79 10.23
C VAL A 102 -3.09 12.44 8.85
N ALA A 103 -1.96 12.49 8.15
CA ALA A 103 -1.88 13.13 6.84
C ALA A 103 -0.97 12.38 5.86
N SER A 104 -1.40 12.37 4.59
CA SER A 104 -0.52 12.04 3.46
C SER A 104 0.58 13.09 3.36
N MET A 105 1.82 12.68 3.08
CA MET A 105 2.92 13.61 2.87
C MET A 105 2.68 14.61 1.73
N ALA A 106 1.84 14.27 0.74
CA ALA A 106 1.47 15.17 -0.35
C ALA A 106 0.53 16.30 0.13
N LYS A 107 -0.34 16.00 1.09
CA LYS A 107 -1.33 16.95 1.66
C LYS A 107 -0.74 17.74 2.84
N PHE A 108 0.32 17.23 3.46
CA PHE A 108 1.01 17.90 4.55
C PHE A 108 1.94 19.02 4.04
N LYS A 109 1.72 20.25 4.49
CA LYS A 109 2.58 21.39 4.13
C LYS A 109 3.90 21.31 4.89
N PRO A 110 5.06 21.12 4.23
CA PRO A 110 6.33 20.88 4.94
C PRO A 110 6.78 22.01 5.89
N ASN A 111 6.37 23.25 5.61
CA ASN A 111 6.63 24.39 6.50
C ASN A 111 5.96 24.26 7.88
N ASN A 112 4.96 23.40 8.03
CA ASN A 112 4.32 23.12 9.31
C ASN A 112 5.17 22.24 10.22
N LEU A 113 6.28 21.64 9.75
CA LEU A 113 7.22 20.88 10.59
C LEU A 113 7.79 21.69 11.77
N LYS A 114 7.76 23.03 11.70
CA LYS A 114 8.17 23.88 12.83
C LYS A 114 7.15 23.90 13.98
N LYS A 115 5.91 23.47 13.72
CA LYS A 115 4.78 23.55 14.65
C LYS A 115 4.42 22.20 15.26
N VAL A 116 4.85 21.10 14.64
CA VAL A 116 4.61 19.75 15.14
C VAL A 116 5.54 19.44 16.31
N GLU A 117 5.11 18.51 17.16
CA GLU A 117 5.83 18.13 18.37
C GLU A 117 6.33 16.69 18.28
N ASP A 118 5.42 15.73 18.17
CA ASP A 118 5.75 14.31 17.99
C ASP A 118 5.33 13.87 16.59
N VAL A 119 6.25 13.27 15.82
CA VAL A 119 6.00 12.85 14.43
C VAL A 119 6.22 11.36 14.27
N LEU A 120 5.18 10.64 13.86
CA LEU A 120 5.28 9.23 13.50
C LEU A 120 5.30 9.14 11.97
N ILE A 121 6.32 8.52 11.40
CA ILE A 121 6.46 8.35 9.95
C ILE A 121 6.25 6.89 9.61
N VAL A 122 5.29 6.62 8.71
CA VAL A 122 5.08 5.29 8.13
C VAL A 122 5.37 5.37 6.64
N ALA A 123 6.47 4.76 6.19
CA ALA A 123 6.94 4.96 4.82
C ALA A 123 7.23 3.64 4.10
N SER A 124 6.55 3.42 2.97
CA SER A 124 6.98 2.40 2.01
C SER A 124 8.12 2.92 1.12
N THR A 125 8.88 2.01 0.54
CA THR A 125 9.92 2.28 -0.46
C THR A 125 9.50 1.67 -1.80
N ASN A 126 9.63 2.41 -2.90
CA ASN A 126 9.27 1.95 -4.25
C ASN A 126 10.50 1.72 -5.13
N GLY A 127 10.33 0.87 -6.15
CA GLY A 127 11.30 0.65 -7.23
C GLY A 127 12.73 0.43 -6.74
N GLU A 128 13.65 1.28 -7.22
CA GLU A 128 15.07 1.24 -6.87
C GLU A 128 15.39 2.17 -5.67
N GLY A 129 14.55 2.14 -4.65
CA GLY A 129 14.77 2.88 -3.41
C GLY A 129 14.26 4.33 -3.45
N GLU A 130 13.24 4.60 -4.26
CA GLU A 130 12.60 5.90 -4.40
C GLU A 130 11.42 6.06 -3.41
N PRO A 131 11.13 7.27 -2.93
CA PRO A 131 9.92 7.53 -2.16
C PRO A 131 8.65 7.28 -3.00
N PRO A 132 7.55 6.83 -2.40
CA PRO A 132 6.24 6.82 -3.05
C PRO A 132 5.85 8.19 -3.59
N ASP A 133 5.00 8.22 -4.61
CA ASP A 133 4.62 9.45 -5.33
C ASP A 133 4.06 10.52 -4.39
N ASN A 134 3.24 10.10 -3.43
CA ASN A 134 2.66 10.98 -2.42
C ASN A 134 3.66 11.49 -1.37
N ALA A 135 4.95 11.14 -1.45
CA ALA A 135 5.99 11.58 -0.54
C ALA A 135 7.18 12.26 -1.25
N LEU A 136 7.26 12.20 -2.59
CA LEU A 136 8.36 12.80 -3.36
C LEU A 136 8.57 14.28 -3.03
N GLY A 137 7.50 15.09 -3.06
CA GLY A 137 7.60 16.53 -2.77
C GLY A 137 8.05 16.84 -1.33
N PHE A 138 7.63 16.02 -0.36
CA PHE A 138 8.04 16.15 1.03
C PHE A 138 9.51 15.76 1.22
N HIS A 139 9.95 14.66 0.59
CA HIS A 139 11.35 14.22 0.57
C HIS A 139 12.25 15.28 -0.08
N GLU A 140 11.93 15.76 -1.29
CA GLU A 140 12.66 16.84 -1.97
C GLU A 140 12.79 18.09 -1.08
N PHE A 141 11.71 18.46 -0.38
CA PHE A 141 11.74 19.61 0.54
C PHE A 141 12.72 19.41 1.70
N LEU A 142 12.70 18.24 2.36
CA LEU A 142 13.58 17.94 3.49
C LEU A 142 15.05 18.00 3.11
N TYR A 143 15.41 17.54 1.90
CA TYR A 143 16.79 17.60 1.39
C TYR A 143 17.18 18.98 0.83
N SER A 144 16.23 19.91 0.70
CA SER A 144 16.50 21.27 0.23
C SER A 144 17.11 22.16 1.31
N LYS A 145 17.71 23.28 0.90
CA LYS A 145 18.20 24.34 1.81
C LYS A 145 17.09 25.04 2.60
N ARG A 146 15.82 24.78 2.28
CA ARG A 146 14.65 25.39 2.95
C ARG A 146 14.17 24.59 4.17
N ALA A 147 14.70 23.39 4.37
CA ALA A 147 14.33 22.53 5.49
C ALA A 147 14.62 23.22 6.84
N PRO A 148 13.65 23.26 7.76
CA PRO A 148 13.84 23.88 9.07
C PRO A 148 14.66 22.98 10.01
N LYS A 149 15.27 23.60 11.03
CA LYS A 149 15.74 22.85 12.20
C LYS A 149 14.55 22.30 12.99
N LEU A 150 14.72 21.11 13.54
CA LEU A 150 13.69 20.32 14.22
C LEU A 150 14.10 19.96 15.66
N ASP A 151 14.93 20.81 16.30
CA ASP A 151 15.51 20.56 17.63
C ASP A 151 14.47 20.25 18.73
N HIS A 152 13.21 20.68 18.54
CA HIS A 152 12.09 20.47 19.47
C HIS A 152 11.16 19.30 19.09
N VAL A 153 11.40 18.66 17.94
CA VAL A 153 10.58 17.58 17.41
C VAL A 153 11.11 16.24 17.89
N ARG A 154 10.22 15.37 18.34
CA ARG A 154 10.52 13.95 18.56
C ARG A 154 9.89 13.12 17.43
N PHE A 155 10.55 12.05 17.00
CA PHE A 155 10.01 11.26 15.89
C PHE A 155 10.29 9.76 16.02
N ALA A 156 9.49 8.94 15.32
CA ALA A 156 9.75 7.52 15.12
C ALA A 156 9.41 7.13 13.69
N VAL A 157 10.13 6.16 13.13
CA VAL A 157 9.95 5.71 11.74
C VAL A 157 9.65 4.22 11.70
N LEU A 158 8.57 3.86 11.03
CA LEU A 158 8.24 2.52 10.58
C LEU A 158 8.45 2.45 9.07
N ALA A 159 9.43 1.67 8.63
CA ALA A 159 9.78 1.52 7.23
C ALA A 159 9.23 0.21 6.68
N LEU A 160 8.56 0.28 5.53
CA LEU A 160 8.04 -0.88 4.80
C LEU A 160 8.89 -1.06 3.54
N GLY A 161 9.39 -2.28 3.33
CA GLY A 161 10.15 -2.64 2.13
C GLY A 161 10.07 -4.12 1.83
N ASP A 162 10.89 -4.57 0.89
CA ASP A 162 11.05 -5.99 0.56
C ASP A 162 12.54 -6.32 0.50
N THR A 163 12.96 -7.33 1.26
CA THR A 163 14.37 -7.76 1.32
C THR A 163 14.89 -8.32 0.00
N SER A 164 14.01 -8.63 -0.96
CA SER A 164 14.40 -9.00 -2.32
C SER A 164 15.02 -7.84 -3.12
N TYR A 165 14.76 -6.59 -2.72
CA TYR A 165 15.28 -5.39 -3.38
C TYR A 165 16.61 -4.95 -2.78
N GLU A 166 17.47 -4.35 -3.61
CA GLU A 166 18.78 -3.84 -3.18
C GLU A 166 18.67 -2.71 -2.15
N PHE A 167 17.70 -1.82 -2.33
CA PHE A 167 17.47 -0.65 -1.48
C PHE A 167 16.37 -0.88 -0.44
N TYR A 168 16.50 -1.97 0.32
CA TYR A 168 15.55 -2.35 1.38
C TYR A 168 15.30 -1.20 2.36
N CYS A 169 14.02 -0.83 2.54
CA CYS A 169 13.56 0.24 3.46
C CYS A 169 14.23 1.62 3.26
N LYS A 170 14.84 1.90 2.10
CA LYS A 170 15.64 3.11 1.87
C LYS A 170 14.87 4.41 2.15
N THR A 171 13.60 4.52 1.75
CA THR A 171 12.82 5.74 2.02
C THR A 171 12.64 5.99 3.52
N GLY A 172 12.45 4.93 4.31
CA GLY A 172 12.39 5.04 5.77
C GLY A 172 13.73 5.49 6.37
N HIS A 173 14.84 4.94 5.87
CA HIS A 173 16.19 5.36 6.27
C HIS A 173 16.47 6.82 5.91
N ASP A 174 16.09 7.24 4.71
CA ASP A 174 16.23 8.62 4.24
C ASP A 174 15.52 9.57 5.21
N PHE A 175 14.26 9.29 5.58
CA PHE A 175 13.53 10.09 6.56
C PHE A 175 14.17 10.07 7.94
N ASN A 176 14.54 8.89 8.45
CA ASN A 176 15.15 8.76 9.76
C ASN A 176 16.45 9.56 9.87
N ASN A 177 17.36 9.37 8.93
CA ASN A 177 18.64 10.06 8.89
C ASN A 177 18.44 11.55 8.74
N ARG A 178 17.51 11.96 7.86
CA ARG A 178 17.28 13.38 7.61
C ARG A 178 16.65 14.10 8.80
N PHE A 179 15.74 13.47 9.53
CA PHE A 179 15.19 14.05 10.76
C PHE A 179 16.28 14.22 11.84
N LEU A 180 17.18 13.24 12.01
CA LEU A 180 18.33 13.35 12.92
C LEU A 180 19.27 14.49 12.51
N GLU A 181 19.61 14.61 11.23
CA GLU A 181 20.46 15.69 10.70
C GLU A 181 19.86 17.09 10.93
N LEU A 182 18.53 17.19 10.93
CA LEU A 182 17.80 18.44 11.19
C LEU A 182 17.64 18.74 12.70
N GLY A 183 18.10 17.86 13.58
CA GLY A 183 18.11 18.05 15.04
C GLY A 183 16.98 17.37 15.80
N ALA A 184 16.09 16.63 15.13
CA ALA A 184 14.99 15.94 15.79
C ALA A 184 15.49 14.77 16.65
N GLN A 185 14.75 14.46 17.72
CA GLN A 185 15.09 13.37 18.64
C GLN A 185 14.31 12.10 18.29
N ALA A 186 15.00 11.00 18.02
CA ALA A 186 14.35 9.70 17.82
C ALA A 186 13.74 9.19 19.15
N LEU A 187 12.43 8.88 19.14
CA LEU A 187 11.71 8.21 20.23
C LEU A 187 12.12 6.73 20.33
N LEU A 188 12.28 6.09 19.17
CA LEU A 188 12.65 4.70 19.01
C LEU A 188 13.60 4.57 17.82
N PRO A 189 14.46 3.53 17.80
CA PRO A 189 15.14 3.14 16.57
C PRO A 189 14.14 2.88 15.44
N ILE A 190 14.56 3.14 14.20
CA ILE A 190 13.79 2.76 13.01
C ILE A 190 13.52 1.25 13.04
N VAL A 191 12.28 0.86 12.71
CA VAL A 191 11.91 -0.54 12.49
C VAL A 191 11.69 -0.76 11.00
N GLU A 192 12.39 -1.76 10.46
CA GLU A 192 12.28 -2.20 9.08
C GLU A 192 11.33 -3.40 9.01
N CYS A 193 10.35 -3.32 8.11
CA CYS A 193 9.38 -4.37 7.87
C CYS A 193 9.58 -4.93 6.46
N ASP A 194 9.62 -6.25 6.34
CA ASP A 194 9.53 -6.94 5.06
C ASP A 194 8.04 -7.04 4.62
N VAL A 195 7.73 -7.73 3.52
CA VAL A 195 6.37 -7.85 2.95
C VAL A 195 5.33 -8.31 3.98
N ASP A 196 5.70 -9.19 4.91
CA ASP A 196 4.94 -9.66 6.08
C ASP A 196 5.09 -8.73 7.29
N TYR A 197 4.78 -7.45 7.07
CA TYR A 197 5.00 -6.35 8.02
C TYR A 197 4.11 -6.38 9.26
N GLU A 198 3.03 -7.15 9.29
CA GLU A 198 1.95 -7.01 10.27
C GLU A 198 2.43 -7.20 11.71
N GLU A 199 3.22 -8.23 11.99
CA GLU A 199 3.77 -8.52 13.31
C GLU A 199 4.82 -7.48 13.77
N PRO A 200 5.86 -7.15 12.96
CA PRO A 200 6.81 -6.08 13.29
C PRO A 200 6.14 -4.71 13.52
N ALA A 201 5.16 -4.35 12.69
CA ALA A 201 4.43 -3.09 12.80
C ALA A 201 3.62 -3.01 14.09
N ALA A 202 2.92 -4.08 14.47
CA ALA A 202 2.16 -4.16 15.71
C ALA A 202 3.06 -4.02 16.95
N LYS A 203 4.24 -4.66 16.91
CA LYS A 203 5.25 -4.54 17.97
C LYS A 203 5.78 -3.11 18.07
N TRP A 204 6.20 -2.52 16.94
CA TRP A 204 6.68 -1.14 16.91
C TRP A 204 5.64 -0.16 17.46
N PHE A 205 4.37 -0.34 17.10
CA PHE A 205 3.33 0.55 17.59
C PHE A 205 3.07 0.38 19.10
N THR A 206 3.19 -0.85 19.61
CA THR A 206 3.16 -1.12 21.06
C THR A 206 4.26 -0.37 21.79
N ASP A 207 5.49 -0.39 21.26
CA ASP A 207 6.63 0.33 21.83
C ASP A 207 6.42 1.85 21.76
N VAL A 208 5.88 2.37 20.64
CA VAL A 208 5.53 3.81 20.49
C VAL A 208 4.55 4.25 21.56
N LYS A 209 3.47 3.48 21.77
CA LYS A 209 2.47 3.79 22.81
C LYS A 209 3.10 3.88 24.19
N GLN A 210 4.00 2.96 24.52
CA GLN A 210 4.69 2.97 25.81
C GLN A 210 5.54 4.25 25.99
N VAL A 211 6.28 4.67 24.97
CA VAL A 211 7.11 5.88 25.03
C VAL A 211 6.25 7.15 25.12
N LEU A 212 5.15 7.22 24.37
CA LEU A 212 4.23 8.36 24.40
C LEU A 212 3.51 8.47 25.77
N ALA A 213 3.10 7.34 26.35
CA ALA A 213 2.48 7.28 27.68
C ALA A 213 3.45 7.69 28.81
N THR A 214 4.75 7.37 28.68
CA THR A 214 5.77 7.75 29.68
C THR A 214 6.03 9.27 29.71
N ALA A 215 5.60 10.01 28.68
CA ALA A 215 5.65 11.48 28.65
C ALA A 215 4.42 12.16 29.28
N THR A 216 3.42 11.39 29.71
CA THR A 216 2.15 11.88 30.28
C THR A 216 1.82 11.12 31.58
N GLU A 217 2.56 11.39 32.66
CA GLU A 217 2.04 11.04 33.99
C GLU A 217 0.90 12.00 34.36
N THR A 218 -0.35 11.56 34.18
CA THR A 218 -1.35 11.35 35.25
C THR A 218 -2.73 11.13 34.62
N THR A 219 -3.16 9.88 34.44
CA THR A 219 -4.37 9.30 35.05
C THR A 219 -4.59 7.91 34.48
N ALA A 220 -4.48 6.91 35.34
CA ALA A 220 -4.92 5.55 35.05
C ALA A 220 -6.45 5.52 34.97
N ALA A 221 -6.98 4.98 33.87
CA ALA A 221 -8.37 4.55 33.79
C ALA A 221 -8.42 3.11 33.26
N SER A 222 -9.22 2.33 33.97
CA SER A 222 -9.48 0.90 33.83
C SER A 222 -9.71 0.44 32.40
N SER A 223 -9.08 -0.68 32.03
CA SER A 223 -9.49 -1.52 30.92
C SER A 223 -10.94 -1.96 31.13
N GLN A 224 -11.83 -1.57 30.22
CA GLN A 224 -13.08 -2.27 29.97
C GLN A 224 -12.90 -3.02 28.66
N GLU A 225 -12.90 -4.34 28.75
CA GLU A 225 -13.12 -5.22 27.60
C GLU A 225 -14.48 -4.88 27.00
N THR A 226 -14.45 -4.17 25.88
CA THR A 226 -15.61 -4.05 25.00
C THR A 226 -15.59 -5.27 24.10
N SER A 227 -16.52 -6.18 24.34
CA SER A 227 -16.85 -7.24 23.40
C SER A 227 -17.28 -6.60 22.09
N SER A 228 -16.43 -6.64 21.08
CA SER A 228 -16.78 -6.28 19.71
C SER A 228 -17.96 -7.16 19.26
N PRO A 229 -18.99 -6.59 18.62
CA PRO A 229 -20.02 -7.41 17.98
C PRO A 229 -19.34 -8.30 16.93
N ALA A 230 -19.83 -9.52 16.76
CA ALA A 230 -19.31 -10.51 15.82
C ALA A 230 -19.08 -9.88 14.43
N THR A 231 -17.80 -9.61 14.12
CA THR A 231 -17.36 -9.01 12.88
C THR A 231 -17.59 -9.99 11.73
N ALA A 232 -18.02 -9.48 10.58
CA ALA A 232 -17.85 -10.20 9.31
C ALA A 232 -16.40 -10.70 9.21
N VAL A 233 -16.20 -11.92 8.69
CA VAL A 233 -14.87 -12.50 8.56
C VAL A 233 -14.10 -11.69 7.51
N GLU A 234 -13.23 -10.77 7.93
CA GLU A 234 -12.31 -10.07 7.03
C GLU A 234 -11.20 -11.05 6.62
N TYR A 235 -11.21 -11.45 5.35
CA TYR A 235 -10.13 -12.26 4.78
C TYR A 235 -8.91 -11.39 4.52
N THR A 236 -7.75 -11.87 4.98
CA THR A 236 -6.49 -11.13 4.94
C THR A 236 -5.39 -12.03 4.41
N ARG A 237 -4.18 -11.48 4.18
CA ARG A 237 -3.01 -12.28 3.81
C ARG A 237 -2.75 -13.46 4.75
N ASN A 238 -2.92 -13.26 6.05
CA ASN A 238 -2.69 -14.29 7.07
C ASN A 238 -3.87 -15.24 7.25
N LYS A 239 -5.04 -14.89 6.70
CA LYS A 239 -6.25 -15.71 6.70
C LYS A 239 -6.96 -15.56 5.35
N PRO A 240 -6.38 -16.13 4.28
CA PRO A 240 -6.93 -16.00 2.94
C PRO A 240 -8.23 -16.80 2.80
N PHE A 241 -9.06 -16.41 1.84
CA PHE A 241 -10.24 -17.15 1.43
C PHE A 241 -9.84 -18.22 0.41
N ALA A 242 -10.33 -19.44 0.59
CA ALA A 242 -10.12 -20.52 -0.36
C ALA A 242 -11.21 -20.44 -1.44
N ALA A 243 -10.85 -19.94 -2.61
CA ALA A 243 -11.76 -19.57 -3.69
C ALA A 243 -11.63 -20.51 -4.90
N GLU A 244 -12.75 -20.89 -5.50
CA GLU A 244 -12.79 -21.79 -6.66
C GLU A 244 -12.49 -21.04 -7.96
N ILE A 245 -11.72 -21.66 -8.86
CA ILE A 245 -11.50 -21.17 -10.22
C ILE A 245 -12.70 -21.55 -11.08
N VAL A 246 -13.39 -20.53 -11.59
CA VAL A 246 -14.61 -20.69 -12.41
C VAL A 246 -14.25 -20.79 -13.89
N GLU A 247 -13.29 -19.97 -14.34
CA GLU A 247 -12.89 -19.91 -15.74
C GLU A 247 -11.38 -19.62 -15.86
N LYS A 248 -10.76 -20.20 -16.89
CA LYS A 248 -9.32 -20.07 -17.16
C LYS A 248 -9.08 -20.06 -18.66
N ILE A 249 -8.78 -18.87 -19.19
CA ILE A 249 -8.62 -18.65 -20.63
C ILE A 249 -7.22 -18.12 -20.93
N ASN A 250 -6.50 -18.77 -21.86
CA ASN A 250 -5.32 -18.15 -22.46
C ASN A 250 -5.75 -17.11 -23.49
N LEU A 251 -5.45 -15.84 -23.22
CA LEU A 251 -5.78 -14.71 -24.09
C LEU A 251 -4.88 -14.60 -25.32
N ASN A 252 -3.73 -15.29 -25.32
CA ASN A 252 -2.84 -15.31 -26.47
C ASN A 252 -3.28 -16.39 -27.48
N MET A 253 -3.26 -16.05 -28.77
CA MET A 253 -3.60 -17.00 -29.84
C MET A 253 -2.45 -17.98 -30.13
N THR A 254 -2.77 -19.05 -30.83
CA THR A 254 -1.79 -20.04 -31.29
C THR A 254 -0.63 -19.37 -32.03
N GLY A 255 0.61 -19.69 -31.62
CA GLY A 255 1.83 -19.14 -32.21
C GLY A 255 2.43 -17.96 -31.44
N SER A 256 1.76 -17.43 -30.41
CA SER A 256 2.38 -16.50 -29.48
C SER A 256 3.55 -17.15 -28.73
N ASN A 257 4.59 -16.35 -28.47
CA ASN A 257 5.67 -16.69 -27.55
C ASN A 257 5.34 -16.31 -26.08
N LYS A 258 4.15 -15.79 -25.83
CA LYS A 258 3.63 -15.43 -24.51
C LYS A 258 2.47 -16.33 -24.13
N HIS A 259 2.17 -16.34 -22.83
CA HIS A 259 0.98 -16.95 -22.28
C HIS A 259 0.42 -16.00 -21.22
N THR A 260 -0.78 -15.48 -21.45
CA THR A 260 -1.44 -14.51 -20.58
C THR A 260 -2.81 -15.06 -20.25
N THR A 261 -3.01 -15.41 -18.98
CA THR A 261 -4.22 -16.08 -18.51
C THR A 261 -5.20 -15.02 -18.00
N HIS A 262 -6.42 -15.06 -18.53
CA HIS A 262 -7.59 -14.51 -17.85
C HIS A 262 -8.12 -15.59 -16.90
N LEU A 263 -8.24 -15.24 -15.63
CA LEU A 263 -8.66 -16.15 -14.57
C LEU A 263 -9.86 -15.53 -13.83
N GLU A 264 -10.96 -16.26 -13.76
CA GLU A 264 -12.16 -15.89 -13.00
C GLU A 264 -12.25 -16.76 -11.75
N ILE A 265 -12.44 -16.13 -10.59
CA ILE A 265 -12.42 -16.77 -9.28
C ILE A 265 -13.73 -16.44 -8.55
N SER A 266 -14.40 -17.46 -8.03
CA SER A 266 -15.61 -17.30 -7.24
C SER A 266 -15.31 -16.74 -5.85
N LEU A 267 -16.02 -15.68 -5.50
CA LEU A 267 -16.08 -15.06 -4.18
C LEU A 267 -17.38 -15.43 -3.44
N GLU A 268 -18.19 -16.36 -3.97
CA GLU A 268 -19.46 -16.75 -3.35
C GLU A 268 -19.26 -17.12 -1.87
N ASN A 269 -20.18 -16.67 -1.02
CA ASN A 269 -20.16 -16.91 0.44
C ASN A 269 -18.96 -16.33 1.20
N SER A 270 -18.07 -15.58 0.53
CA SER A 270 -16.94 -14.92 1.20
C SER A 270 -17.35 -13.61 1.86
N GLY A 271 -18.31 -12.88 1.28
CA GLY A 271 -18.61 -11.49 1.67
C GLY A 271 -17.48 -10.51 1.35
N ILE A 272 -16.49 -10.92 0.53
CA ILE A 272 -15.41 -10.05 0.07
C ILE A 272 -15.99 -9.01 -0.90
N THR A 273 -15.58 -7.76 -0.71
CA THR A 273 -15.92 -6.67 -1.62
C THR A 273 -14.65 -5.99 -2.15
N TYR A 274 -14.69 -5.62 -3.42
CA TYR A 274 -13.60 -4.92 -4.10
C TYR A 274 -14.13 -3.85 -5.04
N GLU A 275 -13.29 -2.87 -5.34
CA GLU A 275 -13.60 -1.80 -6.29
C GLU A 275 -12.56 -1.83 -7.42
N PRO A 276 -12.91 -1.37 -8.63
CA PRO A 276 -11.94 -1.22 -9.71
C PRO A 276 -10.66 -0.51 -9.25
N GLY A 277 -9.51 -1.06 -9.65
CA GLY A 277 -8.18 -0.63 -9.23
C GLY A 277 -7.68 -1.21 -7.89
N ASP A 278 -8.49 -1.99 -7.18
CA ASP A 278 -7.97 -2.91 -6.14
C ASP A 278 -7.14 -4.05 -6.77
N SER A 279 -6.36 -4.74 -5.94
CA SER A 279 -5.56 -5.90 -6.35
C SER A 279 -6.02 -7.16 -5.62
N LEU A 280 -5.95 -8.31 -6.30
CA LEU A 280 -6.15 -9.62 -5.70
C LEU A 280 -4.79 -10.22 -5.33
N GLY A 281 -4.62 -10.55 -4.05
CA GLY A 281 -3.47 -11.32 -3.58
C GLY A 281 -3.75 -12.81 -3.72
N ILE A 282 -2.94 -13.52 -4.49
CA ILE A 282 -2.95 -14.98 -4.58
C ILE A 282 -1.78 -15.52 -3.75
N VAL A 283 -2.06 -16.42 -2.80
CA VAL A 283 -1.04 -17.10 -2.00
C VAL A 283 -0.59 -18.35 -2.76
N PRO A 284 0.63 -18.36 -3.35
CA PRO A 284 1.01 -19.44 -4.25
C PRO A 284 1.61 -20.62 -3.49
N LYS A 285 1.85 -21.71 -4.23
CA LYS A 285 2.60 -22.88 -3.77
C LYS A 285 3.88 -23.02 -4.60
N ASN A 286 4.98 -23.42 -3.96
CA ASN A 286 6.21 -23.72 -4.70
C ASN A 286 6.04 -24.94 -5.59
N ASN A 287 6.78 -24.94 -6.69
CA ASN A 287 6.82 -26.09 -7.60
C ASN A 287 7.37 -27.33 -6.88
N GLU A 288 6.60 -28.41 -6.87
CA GLU A 288 6.94 -29.64 -6.17
C GLU A 288 8.28 -30.25 -6.63
N GLN A 289 8.60 -30.19 -7.93
CA GLN A 289 9.84 -30.72 -8.46
C GLN A 289 11.06 -29.92 -7.97
N LEU A 290 10.92 -28.59 -7.85
CA LEU A 290 11.97 -27.75 -7.27
C LEU A 290 12.18 -28.07 -5.79
N VAL A 291 11.10 -28.25 -5.04
CA VAL A 291 11.16 -28.64 -3.61
C VAL A 291 11.84 -29.99 -3.45
N ASP A 292 11.43 -30.99 -4.24
CA ASP A 292 11.99 -32.34 -4.18
C ASP A 292 13.47 -32.36 -4.56
N ALA A 293 13.87 -31.61 -5.59
CA ALA A 293 15.27 -31.44 -5.97
C ALA A 293 16.09 -30.76 -4.87
N LEU A 294 15.56 -29.71 -4.23
CA LEU A 294 16.23 -29.02 -3.13
C LEU A 294 16.44 -29.93 -1.91
N ILE A 295 15.41 -30.66 -1.50
CA ILE A 295 15.49 -31.63 -0.39
C ILE A 295 16.53 -32.71 -0.71
N ALA A 296 16.52 -33.26 -1.93
CA ALA A 296 17.47 -34.28 -2.35
C ALA A 296 18.92 -33.76 -2.35
N THR A 297 19.16 -32.56 -2.87
CA THR A 297 20.49 -31.93 -2.91
C THR A 297 21.04 -31.65 -1.51
N LEU A 298 20.18 -31.16 -0.61
CA LEU A 298 20.53 -30.93 0.81
C LEU A 298 20.62 -32.23 1.63
N LYS A 299 20.17 -33.37 1.06
CA LYS A 299 20.11 -34.69 1.71
C LYS A 299 19.26 -34.69 2.98
N PHE A 300 18.18 -33.91 2.97
CA PHE A 300 17.22 -33.83 4.07
C PHE A 300 16.18 -34.96 3.99
N ASP A 301 15.59 -35.29 5.14
CA ASP A 301 14.43 -36.18 5.20
C ASP A 301 13.14 -35.38 4.95
N ALA A 302 12.50 -35.59 3.80
CA ALA A 302 11.26 -34.95 3.41
C ALA A 302 10.12 -35.11 4.44
N SER A 303 10.11 -36.23 5.17
CA SER A 303 9.07 -36.58 6.14
C SER A 303 9.31 -35.97 7.52
N LYS A 304 10.50 -35.41 7.76
CA LYS A 304 10.85 -34.82 9.04
C LYS A 304 9.92 -33.65 9.33
N THR A 305 9.42 -33.61 10.56
CA THR A 305 8.55 -32.55 11.02
C THR A 305 9.35 -31.29 11.36
N VAL A 306 8.91 -30.15 10.84
CA VAL A 306 9.52 -28.83 11.07
C VAL A 306 8.45 -27.81 11.51
N PRO A 307 8.83 -26.76 12.26
CA PRO A 307 7.89 -25.71 12.67
C PRO A 307 7.47 -24.84 11.46
N THR A 308 6.18 -24.50 11.40
CA THR A 308 5.56 -23.59 10.42
C THR A 308 4.71 -22.55 11.18
N GLY A 309 5.37 -21.75 12.03
CA GLY A 309 4.69 -20.87 12.99
C GLY A 309 4.18 -21.66 14.21
N ASP A 310 2.88 -21.53 14.52
CA ASP A 310 2.24 -22.20 15.67
C ASP A 310 1.91 -23.68 15.42
N THR A 311 2.17 -24.16 14.20
CA THR A 311 1.90 -25.54 13.78
C THR A 311 3.17 -26.22 13.30
N THR A 312 3.10 -27.52 13.06
CA THR A 312 4.19 -28.29 12.49
C THR A 312 3.71 -29.07 11.27
N GLN A 313 4.57 -29.20 10.26
CA GLN A 313 4.29 -29.94 9.03
C GLN A 313 5.52 -30.76 8.60
N THR A 314 5.35 -31.64 7.62
CA THR A 314 6.51 -32.29 6.98
C THR A 314 7.38 -31.24 6.30
N LEU A 315 8.70 -31.46 6.22
CA LEU A 315 9.61 -30.53 5.54
C LEU A 315 9.13 -30.26 4.11
N ARG A 316 8.67 -31.28 3.39
CA ARG A 316 8.16 -31.13 2.03
C ARG A 316 6.96 -30.18 1.98
N ASP A 317 5.95 -30.40 2.83
CA ASP A 317 4.75 -29.55 2.84
C ASP A 317 5.07 -28.13 3.33
N ALA A 318 6.00 -27.98 4.28
CA ALA A 318 6.49 -26.71 4.74
C ALA A 318 7.10 -25.89 3.60
N LEU A 319 8.00 -26.51 2.81
CA LEU A 319 8.64 -25.86 1.67
C LEU A 319 7.68 -25.62 0.50
N ILE A 320 6.64 -26.43 0.31
CA ILE A 320 5.63 -26.19 -0.73
C ILE A 320 4.76 -24.99 -0.38
N ASN A 321 4.28 -24.89 0.86
CA ASN A 321 3.15 -24.02 1.20
C ASN A 321 3.53 -22.78 2.02
N HIS A 322 4.68 -22.75 2.70
CA HIS A 322 4.94 -21.74 3.72
C HIS A 322 6.17 -20.88 3.49
N TYR A 323 7.19 -21.38 2.78
CA TYR A 323 8.49 -20.70 2.71
C TYR A 323 8.90 -20.27 1.30
N GLU A 324 9.57 -19.13 1.19
CA GLU A 324 10.14 -18.66 -0.07
C GLU A 324 11.48 -19.35 -0.34
N ILE A 325 11.62 -19.99 -1.52
CA ILE A 325 12.81 -20.73 -1.92
C ILE A 325 13.40 -20.29 -3.27
N THR A 326 12.69 -19.43 -3.99
CA THR A 326 13.05 -18.98 -5.34
C THR A 326 13.76 -17.64 -5.36
N VAL A 327 13.56 -16.81 -4.34
CA VAL A 327 14.17 -15.49 -4.24
C VAL A 327 15.35 -15.52 -3.27
N LEU A 328 16.53 -15.12 -3.76
CA LEU A 328 17.72 -14.93 -2.94
C LEU A 328 17.89 -13.46 -2.57
N SER A 329 18.26 -13.19 -1.33
CA SER A 329 18.56 -11.85 -0.82
C SER A 329 19.88 -11.82 -0.08
N LYS A 330 20.51 -10.65 0.01
CA LYS A 330 21.76 -10.49 0.78
C LYS A 330 21.61 -10.95 2.25
N PRO A 331 20.54 -10.57 2.98
CA PRO A 331 20.34 -11.06 4.35
C PRO A 331 20.21 -12.58 4.43
N LEU A 332 19.55 -13.22 3.46
CA LEU A 332 19.46 -14.67 3.40
C LEU A 332 20.84 -15.31 3.18
N LEU A 333 21.61 -14.83 2.20
CA LEU A 333 22.96 -15.36 1.95
C LEU A 333 23.88 -15.21 3.16
N GLN A 334 23.77 -14.10 3.91
CA GLN A 334 24.51 -13.88 5.17
C GLN A 334 24.17 -14.92 6.23
N LYS A 335 22.88 -15.20 6.45
CA LYS A 335 22.43 -16.25 7.37
C LYS A 335 22.94 -17.63 6.94
N ILE A 336 22.92 -17.92 5.64
CA ILE A 336 23.41 -19.20 5.08
C ILE A 336 24.92 -19.36 5.28
N ALA A 337 25.69 -18.27 5.22
CA ALA A 337 27.14 -18.28 5.34
C ALA A 337 27.64 -18.84 6.68
N GLU A 338 26.82 -18.77 7.73
CA GLU A 338 27.15 -19.33 9.05
C GLU A 338 27.23 -20.87 9.04
N PHE A 339 26.66 -21.51 8.01
CA PHE A 339 26.54 -22.97 7.91
C PHE A 339 27.42 -23.59 6.82
N THR A 340 28.32 -22.83 6.20
CA THR A 340 29.27 -23.35 5.20
C THR A 340 30.66 -22.74 5.37
N THR A 341 31.70 -23.54 5.10
CA THR A 341 33.09 -23.06 5.06
C THR A 341 33.57 -22.80 3.63
N HIS A 342 32.68 -22.81 2.63
CA HIS A 342 33.05 -22.61 1.23
C HIS A 342 33.59 -21.20 0.99
N SER A 343 34.87 -21.07 0.65
CA SER A 343 35.56 -19.77 0.53
C SER A 343 34.89 -18.83 -0.47
N ASP A 344 34.43 -19.35 -1.60
CA ASP A 344 33.81 -18.50 -2.64
C ASP A 344 32.47 -17.96 -2.18
N PHE A 345 31.69 -18.74 -1.44
CA PHE A 345 30.42 -18.28 -0.86
C PHE A 345 30.67 -17.19 0.19
N GLN A 346 31.67 -17.38 1.06
CA GLN A 346 32.10 -16.37 2.02
C GLN A 346 32.50 -15.06 1.32
N ASN A 347 33.26 -15.16 0.21
CA ASN A 347 33.64 -13.99 -0.58
C ASN A 347 32.42 -13.27 -1.17
N ILE A 348 31.44 -13.98 -1.73
CA ILE A 348 30.20 -13.40 -2.29
C ILE A 348 29.45 -12.60 -1.22
N VAL A 349 29.29 -13.16 -0.04
CA VAL A 349 28.53 -12.57 1.07
C VAL A 349 29.17 -11.27 1.59
N THR A 350 30.49 -11.14 1.48
CA THR A 350 31.23 -9.92 1.87
C THR A 350 31.16 -8.79 0.85
N GLN A 351 30.66 -9.04 -0.37
CA GLN A 351 30.55 -8.01 -1.40
C GLN A 351 29.54 -6.93 -1.02
N THR A 352 29.76 -5.70 -1.51
CA THR A 352 28.87 -4.57 -1.27
C THR A 352 27.49 -4.83 -1.87
N SER A 353 27.42 -5.29 -3.11
CA SER A 353 26.20 -5.69 -3.79
C SER A 353 26.30 -7.14 -4.24
N VAL A 354 25.18 -7.86 -4.14
CA VAL A 354 25.05 -9.26 -4.60
C VAL A 354 24.02 -9.39 -5.74
N LYS A 355 23.52 -8.27 -6.27
CA LYS A 355 22.40 -8.21 -7.24
C LYS A 355 22.64 -9.09 -8.47
N ASP A 356 23.80 -8.98 -9.09
CA ASP A 356 24.16 -9.76 -10.28
C ASP A 356 24.33 -11.25 -9.97
N PHE A 357 24.71 -11.59 -8.74
CA PHE A 357 24.87 -12.97 -8.31
C PHE A 357 23.53 -13.64 -8.05
N VAL A 358 22.61 -12.95 -7.37
CA VAL A 358 21.28 -13.49 -7.02
C VAL A 358 20.32 -13.49 -8.21
N TYR A 359 20.51 -12.61 -9.19
CA TYR A 359 19.62 -12.51 -10.34
C TYR A 359 19.57 -13.82 -11.12
N GLY A 360 18.38 -14.42 -11.22
CA GLY A 360 18.17 -15.68 -11.94
C GLY A 360 18.61 -16.94 -11.17
N ARG A 361 18.98 -16.82 -9.89
CA ARG A 361 19.31 -17.95 -9.01
C ARG A 361 18.27 -18.17 -7.93
N ASP A 362 18.10 -19.42 -7.53
CA ASP A 362 17.27 -19.85 -6.40
C ASP A 362 18.10 -20.63 -5.36
N LEU A 363 17.47 -21.09 -4.28
CA LEU A 363 18.16 -21.85 -3.23
C LEU A 363 18.77 -23.17 -3.71
N LEU A 364 18.21 -23.79 -4.77
CA LEU A 364 18.77 -25.01 -5.32
C LEU A 364 20.13 -24.74 -5.96
N ASP A 365 20.33 -23.60 -6.65
CA ASP A 365 21.66 -23.23 -7.16
C ASP A 365 22.69 -23.09 -6.04
N ILE A 366 22.27 -22.52 -4.90
CA ILE A 366 23.13 -22.35 -3.73
C ILE A 366 23.47 -23.71 -3.11
N ALA A 367 22.47 -24.58 -2.98
CA ALA A 367 22.64 -25.93 -2.47
C ALA A 367 23.60 -26.76 -3.31
N GLU A 368 23.47 -26.71 -4.64
CA GLU A 368 24.29 -27.46 -5.59
C GLU A 368 25.74 -26.92 -5.65
N SER A 369 25.90 -25.59 -5.61
CA SER A 369 27.20 -24.96 -5.87
C SER A 369 28.07 -24.81 -4.62
N TYR A 370 27.48 -24.66 -3.43
CA TYR A 370 28.20 -24.27 -2.21
C TYR A 370 27.98 -25.23 -1.03
N GLY A 371 27.31 -26.35 -1.26
CA GLY A 371 27.24 -27.44 -0.30
C GLY A 371 28.60 -28.14 -0.08
N PRO A 372 28.74 -28.96 0.98
CA PRO A 372 27.72 -29.27 1.97
C PRO A 372 27.57 -28.17 3.03
N PHE A 373 26.39 -28.10 3.63
CA PHE A 373 26.07 -27.21 4.76
C PHE A 373 25.96 -28.01 6.07
N SER A 374 26.22 -27.35 7.20
CA SER A 374 26.24 -27.97 8.54
C SER A 374 24.92 -27.89 9.32
N TRP A 375 23.88 -27.27 8.77
CA TRP A 375 22.58 -27.08 9.43
C TRP A 375 21.70 -28.34 9.47
N THR A 376 20.73 -28.34 10.36
CA THR A 376 19.57 -29.26 10.36
C THR A 376 18.42 -28.70 9.51
N GLU A 377 17.41 -29.54 9.25
CA GLU A 377 16.17 -29.16 8.55
C GLU A 377 15.44 -28.02 9.27
N GLU A 378 15.36 -28.07 10.61
CA GLU A 378 14.74 -27.04 11.45
C GLU A 378 15.51 -25.71 11.37
N GLN A 379 16.84 -25.78 11.43
CA GLN A 379 17.69 -24.60 11.27
C GLN A 379 17.51 -24.00 9.88
N PHE A 380 17.49 -24.82 8.83
CA PHE A 380 17.29 -24.37 7.45
C PHE A 380 15.97 -23.60 7.29
N VAL A 381 14.83 -24.17 7.70
CA VAL A 381 13.53 -23.47 7.56
C VAL A 381 13.46 -22.20 8.41
N SER A 382 14.16 -22.12 9.54
CA SER A 382 14.19 -20.92 10.38
C SER A 382 14.89 -19.71 9.72
N LEU A 383 15.70 -19.96 8.69
CA LEU A 383 16.35 -18.87 7.93
C LEU A 383 15.44 -18.29 6.86
N LEU A 384 14.46 -19.07 6.40
CA LEU A 384 13.58 -18.73 5.30
C LEU A 384 12.47 -17.78 5.76
N ARG A 385 12.15 -16.82 4.89
CA ARG A 385 10.95 -15.99 5.05
C ARG A 385 9.70 -16.76 4.62
N LYS A 386 8.54 -16.34 5.11
CA LYS A 386 7.25 -16.85 4.62
C LYS A 386 7.10 -16.54 3.12
N ILE A 387 6.47 -17.43 2.37
CA ILE A 387 6.18 -17.21 0.95
C ILE A 387 5.18 -16.04 0.81
N PRO A 388 5.53 -14.95 0.09
CA PRO A 388 4.64 -13.82 -0.03
C PRO A 388 3.48 -14.12 -1.00
N GLY A 389 2.30 -13.57 -0.73
CA GLY A 389 1.23 -13.50 -1.72
C GLY A 389 1.64 -12.63 -2.91
N ARG A 390 1.21 -12.99 -4.12
CA ARG A 390 1.44 -12.19 -5.34
C ARG A 390 0.20 -11.37 -5.63
N LEU A 391 0.37 -10.06 -5.75
CA LEU A 391 -0.70 -9.12 -6.06
C LEU A 391 -0.89 -9.03 -7.58
N TYR A 392 -2.15 -9.09 -8.02
CA TYR A 392 -2.55 -8.89 -9.40
C TYR A 392 -3.63 -7.81 -9.45
N SER A 393 -3.47 -6.78 -10.28
CA SER A 393 -4.50 -5.77 -10.48
C SER A 393 -5.80 -6.44 -10.94
N ILE A 394 -6.91 -6.16 -10.27
CA ILE A 394 -8.20 -6.80 -10.58
C ILE A 394 -8.71 -6.30 -11.93
N SER A 395 -9.06 -7.24 -12.80
CA SER A 395 -9.52 -6.99 -14.17
C SER A 395 -11.03 -7.12 -14.39
N SER A 396 -11.81 -7.13 -13.32
CA SER A 396 -13.27 -6.97 -13.38
C SER A 396 -13.77 -5.85 -12.46
N ALA A 397 -14.94 -5.29 -12.76
CA ALA A 397 -15.69 -4.48 -11.82
C ALA A 397 -16.68 -5.37 -11.07
N GLN A 398 -16.74 -5.27 -9.74
CA GLN A 398 -17.66 -6.09 -8.96
C GLN A 398 -19.14 -5.80 -9.32
N SER A 399 -19.43 -4.57 -9.74
CA SER A 399 -20.74 -4.16 -10.29
C SER A 399 -21.16 -4.98 -11.52
N ALA A 400 -20.20 -5.48 -12.31
CA ALA A 400 -20.45 -6.22 -13.54
C ALA A 400 -20.42 -7.74 -13.35
N VAL A 401 -19.73 -8.26 -12.34
CA VAL A 401 -19.48 -9.70 -12.15
C VAL A 401 -19.93 -10.25 -10.77
N ASP A 402 -20.53 -9.41 -9.93
CA ASP A 402 -21.14 -9.76 -8.63
C ASP A 402 -20.19 -10.50 -7.67
N GLU A 403 -20.40 -11.80 -7.46
CA GLU A 403 -19.59 -12.64 -6.56
C GLU A 403 -18.40 -13.31 -7.27
N GLU A 404 -17.86 -12.71 -8.32
CA GLU A 404 -16.61 -13.14 -8.96
C GLU A 404 -15.51 -12.07 -8.84
N VAL A 405 -14.26 -12.49 -9.02
CA VAL A 405 -13.12 -11.59 -9.24
C VAL A 405 -12.26 -12.09 -10.37
N HIS A 406 -11.92 -11.20 -11.30
CA HIS A 406 -11.12 -11.55 -12.48
C HIS A 406 -9.72 -10.98 -12.37
N VAL A 407 -8.72 -11.72 -12.83
CA VAL A 407 -7.33 -11.25 -12.90
C VAL A 407 -6.69 -11.62 -14.24
N THR A 408 -5.73 -10.80 -14.68
CA THR A 408 -4.98 -11.01 -15.93
C THR A 408 -3.51 -11.28 -15.62
N ILE A 409 -3.05 -12.51 -15.82
CA ILE A 409 -1.75 -12.99 -15.33
C ILE A 409 -0.84 -13.38 -16.49
N GLY A 410 0.29 -12.71 -16.63
CA GLY A 410 1.34 -13.11 -17.57
C GLY A 410 2.20 -14.24 -16.99
N ARG A 411 2.34 -15.36 -17.73
CA ARG A 411 3.21 -16.47 -17.36
C ARG A 411 4.68 -16.04 -17.39
N VAL A 412 5.40 -16.26 -16.29
CA VAL A 412 6.84 -15.93 -16.20
C VAL A 412 7.66 -17.21 -16.36
N GLY A 413 8.47 -17.26 -17.40
CA GLY A 413 9.44 -18.32 -17.62
C GLY A 413 10.66 -17.82 -18.40
N TYR A 414 11.85 -18.26 -18.02
CA TYR A 414 13.11 -17.89 -18.68
C TYR A 414 14.21 -18.91 -18.39
N GLU A 415 15.25 -18.97 -19.22
CA GLU A 415 16.42 -19.81 -18.95
C GLU A 415 17.49 -19.00 -18.21
N ALA A 416 18.00 -19.54 -17.10
CA ALA A 416 19.13 -18.95 -16.40
C ALA A 416 20.00 -20.03 -15.75
N TYR A 417 21.31 -19.93 -15.97
CA TYR A 417 22.33 -20.83 -15.44
C TYR A 417 22.07 -22.30 -15.76
N GLY A 418 21.66 -22.60 -16.99
CA GLY A 418 21.44 -23.96 -17.47
C GLY A 418 20.17 -24.63 -16.93
N ARG A 419 19.27 -23.88 -16.30
CA ARG A 419 17.94 -24.34 -15.86
C ARG A 419 16.84 -23.43 -16.37
N GLU A 420 15.69 -24.01 -16.65
CA GLU A 420 14.44 -23.25 -16.81
C GLU A 420 14.00 -22.72 -15.45
N ARG A 421 13.59 -21.46 -15.43
CA ARG A 421 13.08 -20.72 -14.27
C ARG A 421 11.62 -20.42 -14.49
N PHE A 422 10.84 -20.56 -13.43
CA PHE A 422 9.40 -20.41 -13.44
C PHE A 422 8.97 -19.46 -12.34
N GLY A 423 8.13 -18.47 -12.66
CA GLY A 423 7.53 -17.62 -11.65
C GLY A 423 6.51 -18.39 -10.83
N VAL A 424 6.67 -18.44 -9.51
CA VAL A 424 5.91 -19.34 -8.62
C VAL A 424 4.39 -19.25 -8.84
N ALA A 425 3.81 -18.06 -8.69
CA ALA A 425 2.36 -17.87 -8.83
C ALA A 425 1.87 -17.96 -10.28
N SER A 426 2.61 -17.38 -11.24
CA SER A 426 2.14 -17.29 -12.63
C SER A 426 2.20 -18.63 -13.36
N THR A 427 3.16 -19.50 -13.07
CA THR A 427 3.18 -20.86 -13.62
C THR A 427 2.28 -21.81 -12.85
N GLN A 428 2.04 -21.60 -11.55
CA GLN A 428 0.98 -22.32 -10.85
C GLN A 428 -0.37 -22.08 -11.53
N VAL A 429 -0.71 -20.82 -11.83
CA VAL A 429 -1.94 -20.47 -12.56
C VAL A 429 -1.93 -21.02 -13.99
N ALA A 430 -0.89 -20.74 -14.77
CA ALA A 430 -0.86 -21.10 -16.18
C ALA A 430 -0.79 -22.62 -16.41
N ASP A 431 0.04 -23.33 -15.64
CA ASP A 431 0.48 -24.69 -15.97
C ASP A 431 -0.08 -25.79 -15.05
N GLN A 432 -0.55 -25.45 -13.85
CA GLN A 432 -0.90 -26.45 -12.82
C GLN A 432 -2.36 -26.43 -12.40
N LEU A 433 -2.94 -25.25 -12.24
CA LEU A 433 -4.32 -25.08 -11.80
C LEU A 433 -5.30 -25.25 -12.95
N GLU A 434 -6.41 -25.94 -12.70
CA GLU A 434 -7.51 -26.14 -13.64
C GLU A 434 -8.83 -25.57 -13.11
N ILE A 435 -9.84 -25.50 -13.97
CA ILE A 435 -11.20 -25.09 -13.58
C ILE A 435 -11.72 -26.07 -12.50
N GLY A 436 -12.29 -25.53 -11.43
CA GLY A 436 -12.75 -26.27 -10.25
C GLY A 436 -11.69 -26.43 -9.14
N ASP A 437 -10.43 -26.11 -9.40
CA ASP A 437 -9.42 -26.07 -8.34
C ASP A 437 -9.63 -24.87 -7.41
N THR A 438 -9.08 -24.96 -6.20
CA THR A 438 -9.16 -23.90 -5.19
C THR A 438 -7.83 -23.16 -5.00
N VAL A 439 -7.89 -21.84 -4.94
CA VAL A 439 -6.76 -20.95 -4.67
C VAL A 439 -7.01 -20.09 -3.44
N ASN A 440 -5.96 -19.83 -2.66
CA ASN A 440 -6.05 -18.96 -1.50
C ASN A 440 -5.89 -17.50 -1.93
N VAL A 441 -6.92 -16.69 -1.72
CA VAL A 441 -6.97 -15.29 -2.16
C VAL A 441 -7.34 -14.32 -1.04
N TYR A 442 -6.96 -13.06 -1.22
CA TYR A 442 -7.42 -11.94 -0.39
C TYR A 442 -7.44 -10.66 -1.23
N VAL A 443 -8.33 -9.72 -0.90
CA VAL A 443 -8.35 -8.42 -1.59
C VAL A 443 -7.39 -7.46 -0.90
N HIS A 444 -6.58 -6.79 -1.71
CA HIS A 444 -5.72 -5.70 -1.30
C HIS A 444 -6.31 -4.39 -1.82
N LYS A 445 -6.76 -3.55 -0.88
CA LYS A 445 -7.38 -2.27 -1.19
C LYS A 445 -6.35 -1.24 -1.62
N ASN A 446 -6.53 -0.64 -2.79
CA ASN A 446 -5.68 0.43 -3.30
C ASN A 446 -6.45 1.75 -3.41
N PRO A 447 -6.44 2.60 -2.38
CA PRO A 447 -7.16 3.88 -2.41
C PRO A 447 -6.52 4.90 -3.37
N ASN A 448 -5.29 4.66 -3.82
CA ASN A 448 -4.52 5.60 -4.65
C ASN A 448 -4.65 5.30 -6.16
N PHE A 449 -5.52 4.37 -6.55
CA PHE A 449 -5.74 4.02 -7.96
C PHE A 449 -7.23 3.75 -8.21
N LYS A 450 -8.04 4.80 -8.09
CA LYS A 450 -9.51 4.73 -8.23
C LYS A 450 -10.02 5.59 -9.37
N LEU A 451 -11.16 5.20 -9.93
CA LEU A 451 -11.90 6.01 -10.89
C LEU A 451 -12.32 7.35 -10.25
N PRO A 452 -12.39 8.44 -11.04
CA PRO A 452 -12.91 9.71 -10.57
C PRO A 452 -14.45 9.70 -10.61
N ALA A 453 -15.06 10.86 -10.36
CA ALA A 453 -16.50 11.03 -10.61
C ALA A 453 -16.86 10.68 -12.07
N GLU A 454 -18.07 10.16 -12.27
CA GLU A 454 -18.57 9.60 -13.54
C GLU A 454 -18.48 10.57 -14.74
N ASP A 455 -18.58 11.88 -14.50
CA ASP A 455 -18.52 12.94 -15.51
C ASP A 455 -17.10 13.29 -15.96
N LYS A 456 -16.07 12.80 -15.27
CA LYS A 456 -14.67 13.15 -15.56
C LYS A 456 -14.08 12.25 -16.65
N PRO A 457 -13.34 12.84 -17.62
CA PRO A 457 -12.61 12.06 -18.62
C PRO A 457 -11.46 11.26 -17.99
N VAL A 458 -11.17 10.10 -18.54
CA VAL A 458 -10.06 9.23 -18.11
C VAL A 458 -9.17 8.85 -19.29
N ILE A 459 -7.85 8.96 -19.10
CA ILE A 459 -6.80 8.51 -20.02
C ILE A 459 -6.09 7.33 -19.36
N MET A 460 -6.17 6.16 -19.98
CA MET A 460 -5.66 4.89 -19.48
C MET A 460 -4.52 4.43 -20.37
N ILE A 461 -3.35 4.15 -19.79
CA ILE A 461 -2.13 3.76 -20.50
C ILE A 461 -1.63 2.45 -19.89
N GLY A 462 -1.84 1.34 -20.59
CA GLY A 462 -1.62 0.00 -20.04
C GLY A 462 -1.21 -1.03 -21.09
N PRO A 463 0.08 -1.11 -21.46
CA PRO A 463 0.56 -2.17 -22.33
C PRO A 463 0.64 -3.53 -21.61
N GLY A 464 0.46 -4.61 -22.36
CA GLY A 464 0.52 -5.98 -21.86
C GLY A 464 -0.51 -6.24 -20.74
N THR A 465 -0.07 -6.83 -19.64
CA THR A 465 -0.90 -7.07 -18.45
C THR A 465 -1.33 -5.79 -17.74
N GLY A 466 -0.75 -4.64 -18.09
CA GLY A 466 -1.20 -3.32 -17.61
C GLY A 466 -2.63 -2.96 -18.05
N ILE A 467 -3.24 -3.72 -18.97
CA ILE A 467 -4.66 -3.58 -19.32
C ILE A 467 -5.60 -4.00 -18.19
N ALA A 468 -5.13 -4.81 -17.23
CA ALA A 468 -5.97 -5.44 -16.20
C ALA A 468 -6.90 -4.44 -15.49
N PRO A 469 -6.41 -3.38 -14.81
CA PRO A 469 -7.31 -2.45 -14.13
C PRO A 469 -8.16 -1.61 -15.11
N PHE A 470 -7.76 -1.48 -16.37
CA PHE A 470 -8.52 -0.70 -17.35
C PHE A 470 -9.71 -1.48 -17.90
N ARG A 471 -9.64 -2.82 -17.91
CA ARG A 471 -10.81 -3.67 -18.13
C ARG A 471 -11.84 -3.47 -17.02
N SER A 472 -11.43 -3.46 -15.75
CA SER A 472 -12.35 -3.20 -14.64
C SER A 472 -12.90 -1.77 -14.66
N PHE A 473 -12.10 -0.78 -15.05
CA PHE A 473 -12.59 0.59 -15.20
C PHE A 473 -13.67 0.71 -16.28
N LEU A 474 -13.49 0.06 -17.43
CA LEU A 474 -14.47 0.11 -18.52
C LEU A 474 -15.76 -0.63 -18.16
N GLN A 475 -15.68 -1.78 -17.47
CA GLN A 475 -16.86 -2.46 -16.92
C GLN A 475 -17.63 -1.55 -15.95
N GLU A 476 -16.95 -0.93 -14.99
CA GLU A 476 -17.61 -0.05 -14.01
C GLU A 476 -18.27 1.15 -14.70
N ARG A 477 -17.60 1.76 -15.68
CA ARG A 477 -18.16 2.90 -16.42
C ARG A 477 -19.37 2.51 -17.26
N GLU A 478 -19.39 1.30 -17.81
CA GLU A 478 -20.56 0.77 -18.52
C GLU A 478 -21.74 0.54 -17.56
N GLU A 479 -21.52 -0.16 -16.44
CA GLU A 479 -22.57 -0.48 -15.46
C GLU A 479 -23.16 0.77 -14.78
N THR A 480 -22.31 1.76 -14.48
CA THR A 480 -22.74 3.03 -13.89
C THR A 480 -23.34 4.01 -14.91
N GLY A 481 -23.20 3.75 -16.21
CA GLY A 481 -23.62 4.66 -17.27
C GLY A 481 -22.83 5.98 -17.27
N ALA A 482 -21.54 5.92 -16.91
CA ALA A 482 -20.69 7.09 -16.75
C ALA A 482 -20.61 7.94 -18.04
N THR A 483 -20.80 9.26 -17.91
CA THR A 483 -20.90 10.16 -19.07
C THR A 483 -19.57 10.76 -19.51
N GLY A 484 -18.53 10.71 -18.68
CA GLY A 484 -17.20 11.18 -19.04
C GLY A 484 -16.57 10.32 -20.14
N GLU A 485 -15.64 10.90 -20.88
CA GLU A 485 -14.98 10.20 -21.98
C GLU A 485 -13.89 9.24 -21.48
N SER A 486 -13.71 8.09 -22.14
CA SER A 486 -12.69 7.09 -21.80
C SER A 486 -11.72 6.92 -22.96
N TRP A 487 -10.42 7.01 -22.70
CA TRP A 487 -9.38 6.81 -23.72
C TRP A 487 -8.37 5.76 -23.27
N LEU A 488 -8.20 4.69 -24.05
CA LEU A 488 -7.20 3.65 -23.81
C LEU A 488 -6.05 3.71 -24.82
N PHE A 489 -4.82 3.73 -24.31
CA PHE A 489 -3.59 3.41 -25.01
C PHE A 489 -3.12 2.02 -24.58
N PHE A 490 -3.24 1.05 -25.49
CA PHE A 490 -2.84 -0.34 -25.27
C PHE A 490 -1.63 -0.68 -26.16
N GLY A 491 -0.79 -1.62 -25.71
CA GLY A 491 0.30 -2.11 -26.53
C GLY A 491 0.71 -3.54 -26.21
N GLU A 492 1.13 -4.28 -27.23
CA GLU A 492 1.65 -5.64 -27.11
C GLU A 492 2.69 -5.97 -28.19
N GLN A 493 3.15 -7.23 -28.25
CA GLN A 493 4.10 -7.68 -29.26
C GLN A 493 3.48 -7.73 -30.65
N HIS A 494 2.42 -8.50 -30.83
CA HIS A 494 1.79 -8.74 -32.13
C HIS A 494 0.28 -8.55 -32.13
N PHE A 495 -0.25 -7.94 -33.20
CA PHE A 495 -1.70 -7.76 -33.37
C PHE A 495 -2.45 -9.10 -33.41
N VAL A 496 -1.93 -10.07 -34.15
CA VAL A 496 -2.63 -11.33 -34.42
C VAL A 496 -2.65 -12.25 -33.20
N THR A 497 -1.57 -12.27 -32.41
CA THR A 497 -1.41 -13.27 -31.35
C THR A 497 -1.59 -12.73 -29.94
N ASP A 498 -1.45 -11.43 -29.73
CA ASP A 498 -1.30 -10.85 -28.39
C ASP A 498 -2.26 -9.70 -28.09
N PHE A 499 -3.26 -9.45 -28.94
CA PHE A 499 -4.25 -8.40 -28.68
C PHE A 499 -5.27 -8.82 -27.63
N LEU A 500 -4.88 -8.69 -26.36
CA LEU A 500 -5.68 -9.03 -25.18
C LEU A 500 -7.04 -8.32 -25.21
N TYR A 501 -8.11 -9.06 -24.90
CA TYR A 501 -9.49 -8.56 -24.80
C TYR A 501 -10.01 -7.81 -26.05
N GLN A 502 -9.47 -8.11 -27.24
CA GLN A 502 -9.79 -7.40 -28.49
C GLN A 502 -11.30 -7.22 -28.71
N THR A 503 -12.09 -8.29 -28.55
CA THR A 503 -13.53 -8.25 -28.82
C THR A 503 -14.28 -7.37 -27.83
N GLU A 504 -13.94 -7.41 -26.55
CA GLU A 504 -14.52 -6.54 -25.51
C GLU A 504 -14.19 -5.07 -25.77
N LEU A 505 -12.92 -4.76 -26.06
CA LEU A 505 -12.49 -3.40 -26.38
C LEU A 505 -13.20 -2.83 -27.62
N GLN A 506 -13.41 -3.65 -28.65
CA GLN A 506 -14.16 -3.25 -29.85
C GLN A 506 -15.64 -3.02 -29.56
N ALA A 507 -16.24 -3.82 -28.69
CA ALA A 507 -17.62 -3.64 -28.26
C ALA A 507 -17.80 -2.32 -27.48
N TRP A 508 -16.91 -2.03 -26.54
CA TRP A 508 -16.92 -0.76 -25.79
C TRP A 508 -16.66 0.45 -26.68
N LEU A 509 -15.82 0.31 -27.71
CA LEU A 509 -15.62 1.37 -28.69
C LEU A 509 -16.88 1.62 -29.53
N ALA A 510 -17.61 0.55 -29.88
CA ALA A 510 -18.81 0.65 -30.69
C ALA A 510 -20.02 1.20 -29.91
N ASN A 511 -20.13 0.89 -28.61
CA ASN A 511 -21.25 1.35 -27.77
C ASN A 511 -20.99 2.70 -27.08
N GLY A 512 -19.75 3.20 -27.10
CA GLY A 512 -19.36 4.51 -26.59
C GLY A 512 -18.81 4.52 -25.16
N THR A 513 -18.78 3.38 -24.45
CA THR A 513 -18.12 3.25 -23.15
C THR A 513 -16.62 3.59 -23.25
N LEU A 514 -15.98 3.18 -24.35
CA LEU A 514 -14.64 3.57 -24.75
C LEU A 514 -14.72 4.60 -25.87
N THR A 515 -14.29 5.83 -25.63
CA THR A 515 -14.33 6.92 -26.62
C THR A 515 -13.23 6.78 -27.66
N ASN A 516 -12.00 6.51 -27.20
CA ASN A 516 -10.82 6.42 -28.06
C ASN A 516 -9.98 5.20 -27.71
N LEU A 517 -9.55 4.44 -28.72
CA LEU A 517 -8.65 3.30 -28.59
C LEU A 517 -7.44 3.46 -29.51
N HIS A 518 -6.25 3.50 -28.94
CA HIS A 518 -4.99 3.53 -29.68
C HIS A 518 -4.12 2.35 -29.29
N VAL A 519 -3.68 1.59 -30.30
CA VAL A 519 -2.94 0.34 -30.11
C VAL A 519 -1.52 0.40 -30.69
N ALA A 520 -0.56 -0.18 -29.97
CA ALA A 520 0.84 -0.25 -30.37
C ALA A 520 1.34 -1.71 -30.41
N PHE A 521 1.76 -2.19 -31.59
CA PHE A 521 2.33 -3.52 -31.75
C PHE A 521 3.82 -3.43 -32.05
N SER A 522 4.63 -3.84 -31.08
CA SER A 522 6.07 -3.57 -31.08
C SER A 522 6.88 -4.46 -32.02
N ARG A 523 6.28 -5.55 -32.55
CA ARG A 523 6.97 -6.58 -33.35
C ARG A 523 6.31 -6.90 -34.69
N ASP A 524 5.28 -6.16 -35.10
CA ASP A 524 4.60 -6.38 -36.38
C ASP A 524 5.31 -5.73 -37.57
N THR A 525 6.24 -4.80 -37.31
CA THR A 525 7.04 -4.13 -38.34
C THR A 525 8.51 -4.05 -37.93
N ASP A 526 9.39 -3.67 -38.86
CA ASP A 526 10.82 -3.44 -38.57
C ASP A 526 11.06 -2.30 -37.56
N GLN A 527 10.09 -1.40 -37.39
CA GLN A 527 10.13 -0.31 -36.42
C GLN A 527 9.32 -0.66 -35.18
N LYS A 528 9.92 -0.50 -33.99
CA LYS A 528 9.21 -0.74 -32.74
C LYS A 528 8.22 0.39 -32.46
N VAL A 529 6.94 0.05 -32.40
CA VAL A 529 5.87 0.98 -32.02
C VAL A 529 5.44 0.69 -30.58
N TYR A 530 5.51 1.71 -29.73
CA TYR A 530 5.10 1.64 -28.32
C TYR A 530 4.00 2.66 -28.01
N VAL A 531 3.40 2.57 -26.82
CA VAL A 531 2.28 3.44 -26.40
C VAL A 531 2.65 4.92 -26.40
N GLN A 532 3.88 5.28 -26.01
CA GLN A 532 4.37 6.65 -26.06
C GLN A 532 4.38 7.24 -27.48
N HIS A 533 4.65 6.42 -28.51
CA HIS A 533 4.59 6.87 -29.89
C HIS A 533 3.14 7.20 -30.28
N ARG A 534 2.17 6.37 -29.86
CA ARG A 534 0.75 6.62 -30.08
C ARG A 534 0.25 7.84 -29.32
N MET A 535 0.73 8.07 -28.11
CA MET A 535 0.43 9.29 -27.35
C MET A 535 0.94 10.53 -28.10
N GLN A 536 2.15 10.47 -28.65
CA GLN A 536 2.75 11.58 -29.39
C GLN A 536 2.00 11.87 -30.69
N GLU A 537 1.53 10.84 -31.40
CA GLU A 537 0.66 10.98 -32.57
C GLU A 537 -0.64 11.73 -32.25
N GLN A 538 -1.12 11.62 -31.00
CA GLN A 538 -2.36 12.21 -30.51
C GLN A 538 -2.12 13.40 -29.56
N ALA A 539 -0.94 14.00 -29.61
CA ALA A 539 -0.47 14.98 -28.62
C ALA A 539 -1.45 16.15 -28.41
N GLU A 540 -1.99 16.73 -29.51
CA GLU A 540 -2.91 17.86 -29.44
C GLU A 540 -4.19 17.50 -28.68
N GLU A 541 -4.81 16.36 -29.01
CA GLU A 541 -6.05 15.91 -28.39
C GLU A 541 -5.83 15.46 -26.95
N LEU A 542 -4.72 14.75 -26.69
CA LEU A 542 -4.32 14.37 -25.33
C LEU A 542 -4.18 15.62 -24.45
N TYR A 543 -3.51 16.67 -24.94
CA TYR A 543 -3.37 17.91 -24.19
C TYR A 543 -4.71 18.61 -23.92
N LYS A 544 -5.66 18.61 -24.88
CA LYS A 544 -7.02 19.13 -24.65
C LYS A 544 -7.74 18.40 -23.52
N TRP A 545 -7.62 17.06 -23.47
CA TRP A 545 -8.20 16.28 -22.37
C TRP A 545 -7.58 16.63 -21.01
N LEU A 546 -6.25 16.84 -20.96
CA LEU A 546 -5.59 17.31 -19.73
C LEU A 546 -6.15 18.65 -19.26
N GLN A 547 -6.35 19.59 -20.19
CA GLN A 547 -6.96 20.90 -19.92
C GLN A 547 -8.43 20.78 -19.46
N ASN A 548 -9.15 19.79 -19.96
CA ASN A 548 -10.54 19.50 -19.59
C ASN A 548 -10.70 18.74 -18.26
N GLY A 549 -9.62 18.56 -17.50
CA GLY A 549 -9.69 17.94 -16.18
C GLY A 549 -9.56 16.41 -16.19
N ALA A 550 -9.04 15.81 -17.28
CA ALA A 550 -8.87 14.36 -17.37
C ALA A 550 -7.97 13.80 -16.25
N TYR A 551 -8.27 12.57 -15.84
CA TYR A 551 -7.43 11.76 -14.96
C TYR A 551 -6.57 10.83 -15.82
N ILE A 552 -5.29 10.72 -15.50
CA ILE A 552 -4.31 9.88 -16.19
C ILE A 552 -3.99 8.69 -15.30
N TYR A 553 -4.04 7.50 -15.89
CA TYR A 553 -3.69 6.25 -15.26
C TYR A 553 -2.61 5.54 -16.07
N VAL A 554 -1.55 5.10 -15.38
CA VAL A 554 -0.48 4.29 -15.98
C VAL A 554 -0.36 2.98 -15.21
N CYS A 555 -0.41 1.86 -15.92
CA CYS A 555 -0.26 0.53 -15.32
C CYS A 555 0.67 -0.36 -16.15
N GLY A 556 1.55 -1.13 -15.48
CA GLY A 556 2.50 -2.05 -16.11
C GLY A 556 3.94 -1.85 -15.63
N ASP A 557 4.91 -2.06 -16.54
CA ASP A 557 6.35 -2.04 -16.22
C ASP A 557 6.82 -0.71 -15.61
N GLU A 558 7.27 -0.76 -14.36
CA GLU A 558 7.82 0.40 -13.62
C GLU A 558 9.16 0.88 -14.22
N LYS A 559 10.00 -0.05 -14.67
CA LYS A 559 11.42 0.23 -14.93
C LYS A 559 11.67 1.07 -16.17
N HIS A 560 10.93 0.81 -17.24
CA HIS A 560 11.12 1.46 -18.54
C HIS A 560 9.85 2.16 -19.00
N MET A 561 8.72 1.45 -19.04
CA MET A 561 7.48 1.96 -19.64
C MET A 561 6.95 3.19 -18.91
N ALA A 562 6.86 3.15 -17.58
CA ALA A 562 6.34 4.26 -16.79
C ALA A 562 7.17 5.55 -16.98
N LYS A 563 8.50 5.42 -17.08
CA LYS A 563 9.42 6.54 -17.28
C LYS A 563 9.28 7.15 -18.68
N ASP A 564 9.19 6.31 -19.70
CA ASP A 564 9.00 6.76 -21.09
C ASP A 564 7.65 7.48 -21.26
N VAL A 565 6.59 6.95 -20.63
CA VAL A 565 5.26 7.56 -20.64
C VAL A 565 5.27 8.92 -19.93
N GLU A 566 5.90 9.02 -18.75
CA GLU A 566 6.00 10.29 -18.02
C GLU A 566 6.76 11.35 -18.83
N GLN A 567 7.91 10.98 -19.41
CA GLN A 567 8.67 11.90 -20.26
C GLN A 567 7.84 12.35 -21.47
N THR A 568 7.08 11.44 -22.08
CA THR A 568 6.21 11.76 -23.22
C THR A 568 5.10 12.73 -22.83
N LEU A 569 4.49 12.56 -21.64
CA LEU A 569 3.50 13.52 -21.13
C LEU A 569 4.11 14.91 -20.94
N ILE A 570 5.33 14.98 -20.38
CA ILE A 570 6.06 16.24 -20.23
C ILE A 570 6.29 16.89 -21.60
N ASP A 571 6.75 16.13 -22.59
CA ASP A 571 7.04 16.64 -23.94
C ASP A 571 5.76 17.13 -24.67
N ILE A 572 4.64 16.41 -24.50
CA ILE A 572 3.33 16.82 -25.00
C ILE A 572 2.90 18.15 -24.37
N VAL A 573 2.96 18.26 -23.04
CA VAL A 573 2.58 19.48 -22.32
C VAL A 573 3.49 20.65 -22.69
N ALA A 574 4.80 20.43 -22.83
CA ALA A 574 5.74 21.46 -23.25
C ALA A 574 5.40 21.98 -24.65
N THR A 575 5.19 21.08 -25.60
CA THR A 575 4.95 21.43 -27.01
C THR A 575 3.58 22.05 -27.22
N GLN A 576 2.52 21.39 -26.73
CA GLN A 576 1.13 21.81 -26.95
C GLN A 576 0.73 22.99 -26.04
N GLY A 577 1.33 23.09 -24.86
CA GLY A 577 1.13 24.19 -23.92
C GLY A 577 2.02 25.40 -24.17
N ASN A 578 3.00 25.30 -25.08
CA ASN A 578 4.05 26.31 -25.30
C ASN A 578 4.75 26.69 -23.98
N LEU A 579 5.11 25.67 -23.20
CA LEU A 579 5.77 25.77 -21.90
C LEU A 579 7.23 25.33 -22.02
N SER A 580 8.09 25.83 -21.13
CA SER A 580 9.43 25.25 -20.98
C SER A 580 9.35 23.83 -20.41
N GLN A 581 10.41 23.05 -20.58
CA GLN A 581 10.50 21.69 -20.01
C GLN A 581 10.32 21.69 -18.48
N GLU A 582 10.87 22.69 -17.78
CA GLU A 582 10.72 22.83 -16.33
C GLU A 582 9.26 23.14 -15.94
N GLN A 583 8.58 23.98 -16.73
CA GLN A 583 7.17 24.31 -16.50
C GLN A 583 6.25 23.11 -16.77
N ALA A 584 6.55 22.32 -17.82
CA ALA A 584 5.81 21.11 -18.14
C ALA A 584 6.02 20.01 -17.08
N SER A 585 7.26 19.82 -16.61
CA SER A 585 7.53 18.92 -15.48
C SER A 585 6.79 19.35 -14.22
N ALA A 586 6.77 20.66 -13.90
CA ALA A 586 5.98 21.18 -12.78
C ALA A 586 4.48 20.96 -12.96
N TYR A 587 3.96 21.03 -14.19
CA TYR A 587 2.56 20.72 -14.51
C TYR A 587 2.22 19.25 -14.22
N ILE A 588 3.06 18.31 -14.65
CA ILE A 588 2.86 16.88 -14.36
C ILE A 588 2.96 16.60 -12.85
N LYS A 589 3.92 17.22 -12.15
CA LYS A 589 4.01 17.15 -10.69
C LYS A 589 2.76 17.69 -10.00
N GLN A 590 2.14 18.74 -10.54
CA GLN A 590 0.88 19.26 -10.02
C GLN A 590 -0.26 18.27 -10.22
N LEU A 591 -0.35 17.59 -11.37
CA LEU A 591 -1.35 16.54 -11.59
C LEU A 591 -1.22 15.39 -10.59
N GLN A 592 0.01 15.01 -10.21
CA GLN A 592 0.24 14.01 -9.15
C GLN A 592 -0.27 14.50 -7.79
N GLN A 593 0.03 15.75 -7.44
CA GLN A 593 -0.45 16.37 -6.19
C GLN A 593 -1.98 16.50 -6.14
N ASP A 594 -2.60 16.74 -7.29
CA ASP A 594 -4.05 16.84 -7.43
C ASP A 594 -4.73 15.46 -7.53
N GLU A 595 -3.98 14.36 -7.36
CA GLU A 595 -4.47 12.97 -7.46
C GLU A 595 -5.12 12.68 -8.84
N ARG A 596 -4.63 13.35 -9.89
CA ARG A 596 -5.08 13.24 -11.28
C ARG A 596 -4.10 12.51 -12.20
N TYR A 597 -2.87 12.25 -11.75
CA TYR A 597 -1.94 11.34 -12.43
C TYR A 597 -1.56 10.21 -11.47
N LEU A 598 -2.08 9.01 -11.75
CA LEU A 598 -2.10 7.85 -10.87
C LEU A 598 -1.34 6.69 -11.52
N ARG A 599 -0.56 5.96 -10.73
CA ARG A 599 0.33 4.90 -11.22
C ARG A 599 0.19 3.62 -10.41
N ASP A 600 -0.10 2.52 -11.10
CA ASP A 600 -0.06 1.15 -10.58
C ASP A 600 0.98 0.35 -11.37
N VAL A 601 2.24 0.57 -11.02
CA VAL A 601 3.39 0.04 -11.76
C VAL A 601 4.19 -0.92 -10.88
N TYR A 602 4.77 -1.95 -11.50
CA TYR A 602 5.45 -3.06 -10.82
C TYR A 602 6.62 -3.63 -11.62
#